data_AF-A0A7Y5QGL3-F1
#
_entry.id   AF-A0A7Y5QGL3-F1
#
_cell.length_a   1.000
_cell.length_b   1.000
_cell.length_c   1.000
_cell.angle_alpha   90.00
_cell.angle_beta   90.00
_cell.angle_gamma   90.00
#
_symmetry.space_group_name_H-M   'P 1'
#
loop_
_entity.id
_entity.type
_entity.pdbx_description
1 polymer ?
#
loop_
_entity_poly.entity_id
_entity_poly.type
_entity_poly.pdbx_seq_one_letter_code
_entity_poly.pdbx_strand_id
1 'polypeptide(L)'
;MNPPNAGNPNNGAPNNAGAQRQLRIEVPQNLSAGYANVVIVSHTASEVMMDFTQVLPNDPRARVQSRIIMTPTNAKLFLRALETNLERFEEKHGEIVLPPQPATLADQLFGGVKPTGDSPADEPGSGS
;
A
#
# COMPACT_ATOMS: atom_id res chain seq x y z
N MET A 1 66.00 40.95 -2.13
CA MET A 1 65.68 39.53 -2.41
C MET A 1 64.99 38.94 -1.19
N ASN A 2 63.80 38.34 -1.35
CA ASN A 2 63.15 37.53 -0.32
C ASN A 2 63.25 36.05 -0.74
N PRO A 3 63.48 35.09 0.17
CA PRO A 3 63.59 33.67 -0.19
C PRO A 3 62.21 33.02 -0.47
N PRO A 4 62.15 31.96 -1.29
CA PRO A 4 60.92 31.24 -1.59
C PRO A 4 60.47 30.38 -0.40
N ASN A 5 59.20 30.54 -0.02
CA ASN A 5 58.52 29.73 0.99
C ASN A 5 58.29 28.31 0.46
N ALA A 6 58.92 27.31 1.08
CA ALA A 6 58.73 25.90 0.75
C ALA A 6 57.33 25.43 1.17
N GLY A 7 56.60 24.80 0.24
CA GLY A 7 55.22 24.36 0.41
C GLY A 7 55.03 23.36 1.55
N ASN A 8 53.89 23.49 2.23
CA ASN A 8 53.43 22.57 3.27
C ASN A 8 52.60 21.43 2.63
N PRO A 9 53.01 20.14 2.73
CA PRO A 9 52.26 19.03 2.15
C PRO A 9 51.18 18.53 3.12
N ASN A 10 50.07 19.26 3.20
CA ASN A 10 48.90 18.77 3.92
C ASN A 10 48.09 17.83 3.02
N ASN A 11 48.46 16.54 3.00
CA ASN A 11 47.69 15.47 2.39
C ASN A 11 46.39 15.24 3.19
N GLY A 12 45.34 15.97 2.83
CA GLY A 12 43.98 15.71 3.31
C GLY A 12 43.41 14.46 2.65
N ALA A 13 43.30 13.37 3.42
CA ALA A 13 42.47 12.23 3.04
C ALA A 13 40.99 12.68 2.97
N PRO A 14 40.22 12.29 1.93
CA PRO A 14 38.80 12.63 1.87
C PRO A 14 37.99 11.74 2.84
N ASN A 15 37.52 12.35 3.93
CA ASN A 15 36.46 11.80 4.79
C ASN A 15 35.13 11.77 4.00
N ASN A 16 34.82 10.64 3.36
CA ASN A 16 33.48 10.35 2.85
C ASN A 16 32.85 9.20 3.64
N ALA A 17 32.53 9.47 4.91
CA ALA A 17 31.56 8.67 5.65
C ALA A 17 30.17 9.25 5.37
N GLY A 18 29.27 8.44 4.83
CA GLY A 18 28.00 8.83 4.23
C GLY A 18 27.18 9.77 5.10
N ALA A 19 27.18 11.06 4.74
CA ALA A 19 26.18 12.00 5.22
C ALA A 19 24.82 11.51 4.70
N GLN A 20 24.02 10.90 5.58
CA GLN A 20 22.62 10.62 5.29
C GLN A 20 21.95 11.95 5.00
N ARG A 21 21.67 12.19 3.72
CA ARG A 21 21.06 13.41 3.24
C ARG A 21 19.66 13.47 3.82
N GLN A 22 19.48 14.25 4.89
CA GLN A 22 18.16 14.55 5.42
C GLN A 22 17.40 15.36 4.36
N LEU A 23 16.49 14.70 3.67
CA LEU A 23 15.61 15.34 2.72
C LEU A 23 14.63 16.22 3.51
N ARG A 24 14.61 17.52 3.23
CA ARG A 24 13.53 18.39 3.69
C ARG A 24 12.32 18.11 2.80
N ILE A 25 11.27 17.58 3.40
CA ILE A 25 9.99 17.36 2.72
C ILE A 25 9.19 18.66 2.82
N GLU A 26 8.81 19.22 1.68
CA GLU A 26 7.91 20.37 1.60
C GLU A 26 6.50 19.86 1.30
N VAL A 27 5.52 20.27 2.12
CA VAL A 27 4.11 20.00 1.87
C VAL A 27 3.47 21.28 1.31
N PRO A 28 2.99 21.28 0.06
CA PRO A 28 2.34 22.46 -0.52
C PRO A 28 1.12 22.88 0.29
N GLN A 29 0.92 24.20 0.47
CA GLN A 29 -0.20 24.72 1.25
C GLN A 29 -1.58 24.39 0.66
N ASN A 30 -1.64 24.16 -0.66
CA ASN A 30 -2.85 23.81 -1.39
C ASN A 30 -3.00 22.30 -1.62
N LEU A 31 -2.20 21.46 -0.96
CA LEU A 31 -2.35 20.02 -1.04
C LEU A 31 -3.67 19.62 -0.37
N SER A 32 -4.62 19.11 -1.16
CA SER A 32 -5.86 18.56 -0.63
C SER A 32 -5.60 17.17 -0.03
N ALA A 33 -5.98 16.98 1.23
CA ALA A 33 -5.99 15.67 1.85
C ALA A 33 -7.31 14.95 1.50
N GLY A 34 -7.20 13.79 0.86
CA GLY A 34 -8.34 12.90 0.60
C GLY A 34 -8.44 11.80 1.64
N TYR A 35 -9.66 11.39 1.99
CA TYR A 35 -9.90 10.20 2.79
C TYR A 35 -10.10 8.98 1.90
N ALA A 36 -9.40 7.88 2.16
CA ALA A 36 -9.59 6.60 1.50
C ALA A 36 -9.75 5.47 2.52
N ASN A 37 -10.67 4.56 2.24
CA ASN A 37 -10.92 3.35 3.04
C ASN A 37 -10.69 2.06 2.25
N VAL A 38 -10.41 2.17 0.94
CA VAL A 38 -10.05 1.06 0.06
C VAL A 38 -8.87 1.51 -0.79
N VAL A 39 -7.92 0.61 -1.06
CA VAL A 39 -6.87 0.81 -2.06
C VAL A 39 -6.96 -0.29 -3.09
N ILE A 40 -7.15 0.07 -4.35
CA ILE A 40 -7.12 -0.89 -5.46
C ILE A 40 -5.70 -0.87 -6.03
N VAL A 41 -5.03 -2.02 -5.99
CA VAL A 41 -3.66 -2.17 -6.47
C VAL A 41 -3.68 -2.93 -7.80
N SER A 42 -3.05 -2.35 -8.82
CA SER A 42 -2.82 -2.99 -10.12
C SER A 42 -1.39 -2.75 -10.57
N HIS A 43 -0.90 -3.52 -11.55
CA HIS A 43 0.48 -3.38 -11.99
C HIS A 43 0.70 -3.79 -13.44
N THR A 44 1.79 -3.29 -14.01
CA THR A 44 2.45 -3.77 -15.22
C THR A 44 3.86 -4.24 -14.85
N ALA A 45 4.66 -4.66 -15.83
CA ALA A 45 6.08 -4.95 -15.60
C ALA A 45 6.88 -3.71 -15.15
N SER A 46 6.42 -2.50 -15.50
CA SER A 46 7.15 -1.25 -15.27
C SER A 46 6.58 -0.41 -14.13
N GLU A 47 5.33 -0.63 -13.74
CA GLU A 47 4.61 0.23 -12.80
C GLU A 47 3.69 -0.54 -11.87
N VAL A 48 3.56 -0.03 -10.64
CA VAL A 48 2.54 -0.39 -9.66
C VAL A 48 1.67 0.85 -9.46
N MET A 49 0.37 0.69 -9.65
CA MET A 49 -0.64 1.72 -9.50
C MET A 49 -1.46 1.45 -8.24
N MET A 50 -1.63 2.47 -7.41
CA MET A 50 -2.44 2.43 -6.19
C MET A 50 -3.54 3.49 -6.28
N ASP A 51 -4.77 3.03 -6.36
CA ASP A 51 -5.97 3.89 -6.39
C ASP A 51 -6.59 3.97 -5.01
N PHE A 52 -6.28 5.07 -4.32
CA PHE A 52 -6.85 5.39 -3.02
C PHE A 52 -8.31 5.82 -3.22
N THR A 53 -9.21 4.96 -2.79
CA THR A 53 -10.63 5.02 -3.12
C THR A 53 -11.47 5.23 -1.87
N GLN A 54 -12.44 6.13 -1.97
CA GLN A 54 -13.48 6.35 -0.98
C GLN A 54 -14.74 5.61 -1.42
N VAL A 55 -15.19 4.70 -0.57
CA VAL A 55 -16.50 4.04 -0.68
C VAL A 55 -17.34 4.47 0.51
N LEU A 56 -18.51 5.06 0.25
CA LEU A 56 -19.42 5.52 1.29
C LEU A 56 -20.58 4.54 1.44
N PRO A 57 -21.07 4.28 2.67
CA PRO A 57 -22.31 3.54 2.86
C PRO A 57 -23.46 4.23 2.11
N ASN A 58 -24.30 3.45 1.44
CA ASN A 58 -25.46 3.93 0.68
C ASN A 58 -25.16 4.80 -0.56
N ASP A 59 -23.89 5.01 -0.96
CA ASP A 59 -23.55 5.51 -2.31
C ASP A 59 -22.95 4.35 -3.11
N PRO A 60 -23.59 3.88 -4.18
CA PRO A 60 -23.07 2.78 -5.00
C PRO A 60 -21.82 3.18 -5.80
N ARG A 61 -21.43 4.46 -5.80
CA ARG A 61 -20.26 4.95 -6.52
C ARG A 61 -19.04 4.98 -5.60
N ALA A 62 -18.03 4.19 -5.95
CA ALA A 62 -16.69 4.37 -5.45
C ALA A 62 -16.02 5.58 -6.13
N ARG A 63 -15.29 6.40 -5.37
CA ARG A 63 -14.58 7.58 -5.90
C ARG A 63 -13.08 7.47 -5.64
N VAL A 64 -12.28 7.48 -6.70
CA VAL A 64 -10.82 7.57 -6.58
C VAL A 64 -10.46 8.99 -6.13
N GLN A 65 -9.83 9.09 -4.96
CA GLN A 65 -9.37 10.36 -4.39
C GLN A 65 -7.97 10.72 -4.89
N SER A 66 -7.13 9.71 -5.04
CA SER A 66 -5.77 9.87 -5.57
C SER A 66 -5.31 8.58 -6.23
N ARG A 67 -4.53 8.73 -7.30
CA ARG A 67 -3.79 7.65 -7.95
C ARG A 67 -2.31 7.93 -7.76
N ILE A 68 -1.61 7.00 -7.14
CA ILE A 68 -0.15 7.03 -7.02
C ILE A 68 0.43 5.92 -7.88
N ILE A 69 1.40 6.27 -8.73
CA ILE A 69 2.09 5.34 -9.61
C ILE A 69 3.55 5.28 -9.21
N MET A 70 4.08 4.08 -9.03
CA MET A 70 5.46 3.84 -8.63
C MET A 70 6.10 2.78 -9.53
N THR A 71 7.43 2.80 -9.64
CA THR A 71 8.15 1.62 -10.13
C THR A 71 8.00 0.47 -9.13
N PRO A 72 8.13 -0.80 -9.56
CA PRO A 72 8.09 -1.95 -8.65
C PRO A 72 9.09 -1.84 -7.49
N THR A 73 10.29 -1.31 -7.75
CA THR A 73 11.30 -1.07 -6.72
C THR A 73 10.82 -0.07 -5.67
N ASN A 74 10.25 1.06 -6.09
CA ASN A 74 9.75 2.08 -5.17
C ASN A 74 8.54 1.59 -4.37
N ALA A 75 7.64 0.82 -5.00
CA ALA A 75 6.52 0.19 -4.31
C ALA A 75 7.00 -0.79 -3.22
N LYS A 76 8.07 -1.55 -3.49
CA LYS A 76 8.65 -2.47 -2.50
C LYS A 76 9.33 -1.74 -1.34
N LEU A 77 9.97 -0.59 -1.60
CA LEU A 77 10.51 0.28 -0.55
C LEU A 77 9.39 0.90 0.29
N PHE A 78 8.30 1.33 -0.36
CA PHE A 78 7.11 1.83 0.32
C PHE A 78 6.50 0.78 1.25
N LEU A 79 6.29 -0.46 0.78
CA LEU A 79 5.73 -1.54 1.60
C LEU A 79 6.55 -1.75 2.87
N ARG A 80 7.88 -1.88 2.76
CA ARG A 80 8.75 -2.07 3.93
C ARG A 80 8.67 -0.91 4.91
N ALA A 81 8.66 0.31 4.40
CA ALA A 81 8.51 1.49 5.24
C ALA A 81 7.14 1.51 5.93
N LEU A 82 6.08 1.13 5.23
CA LEU A 82 4.73 1.06 5.78
C LEU A 82 4.63 0.00 6.88
N GLU A 83 5.12 -1.22 6.63
CA GLU A 83 5.18 -2.33 7.61
C GLU A 83 5.86 -1.87 8.90
N THR A 84 7.08 -1.31 8.81
CA THR A 84 7.81 -0.82 10.00
C THR A 84 7.07 0.31 10.73
N ASN A 85 6.33 1.17 10.03
CA ASN A 85 5.57 2.24 10.69
C ASN A 85 4.29 1.72 11.37
N LEU A 86 3.64 0.70 10.79
CA LEU A 86 2.48 0.03 11.39
C LEU A 86 2.89 -0.76 12.64
N GLU A 87 4.00 -1.51 12.58
CA GLU A 87 4.55 -2.22 13.74
C GLU A 87 4.79 -1.26 14.92
N ARG A 88 5.47 -0.13 14.66
CA ARG A 88 5.70 0.91 15.69
C ARG A 88 4.43 1.57 16.19
N PHE A 89 3.43 1.69 15.33
CA PHE A 89 2.12 2.20 15.73
C PHE A 89 1.45 1.23 16.70
N GLU A 90 1.45 -0.06 16.37
CA GLU A 90 0.86 -1.12 17.20
C GLU A 90 1.58 -1.29 18.55
N GLU A 91 2.91 -1.21 18.57
CA GLU A 91 3.70 -1.19 19.82
C GLU A 91 3.23 -0.10 20.80
N LYS A 92 2.76 1.03 20.26
CA LYS A 92 2.34 2.19 21.05
C LYS A 92 0.83 2.23 21.34
N HIS A 93 0.00 1.74 20.42
CA HIS A 93 -1.45 1.93 20.44
C HIS A 93 -2.24 0.62 20.59
N GLY A 94 -1.57 -0.54 20.57
CA GLY A 94 -2.19 -1.86 20.54
C GLY A 94 -2.35 -2.40 19.13
N GLU A 95 -2.60 -3.71 19.03
CA GLU A 95 -2.77 -4.45 17.78
C GLU A 95 -3.94 -3.89 16.94
N ILE A 96 -3.72 -3.76 15.63
CA ILE A 96 -4.74 -3.44 14.65
C ILE A 96 -5.55 -4.70 14.39
N VAL A 97 -6.74 -4.77 14.98
CA VAL A 97 -7.68 -5.88 14.73
C VAL A 97 -8.22 -5.79 13.31
N LEU A 98 -7.85 -6.74 12.47
CA LEU A 98 -8.41 -6.85 11.14
C LEU A 98 -9.82 -7.47 11.20
N PRO A 99 -10.79 -6.94 10.44
CA PRO A 99 -12.08 -7.62 10.31
C PRO A 99 -11.84 -9.02 9.75
N PRO A 100 -12.64 -10.03 10.17
CA PRO A 100 -12.51 -11.38 9.64
C PRO A 100 -12.60 -11.28 8.12
N GLN A 101 -11.56 -11.78 7.45
CA GLN A 101 -11.43 -11.64 6.02
C GLN A 101 -12.67 -12.26 5.39
N PRO A 102 -13.50 -11.49 4.66
CA PRO A 102 -14.53 -12.12 3.87
C PRO A 102 -13.81 -13.11 2.96
N ALA A 103 -14.33 -14.33 2.88
CA ALA A 103 -14.03 -15.19 1.74
C ALA A 103 -14.16 -14.26 0.51
N THR A 104 -13.10 -14.24 -0.30
CA THR A 104 -12.80 -13.40 -1.48
C THR A 104 -13.84 -12.37 -1.98
N LEU A 105 -13.38 -11.34 -2.69
CA LEU A 105 -14.28 -10.42 -3.41
C LEU A 105 -15.30 -11.18 -4.31
N ALA A 106 -14.93 -12.38 -4.79
CA ALA A 106 -15.84 -13.27 -5.49
C ALA A 106 -16.98 -13.80 -4.61
N ASP A 107 -16.75 -14.15 -3.35
CA ASP A 107 -17.82 -14.64 -2.46
C ASP A 107 -18.80 -13.52 -2.07
N GLN A 108 -18.33 -12.27 -1.98
CA GLN A 108 -19.21 -11.11 -1.80
C GLN A 108 -20.06 -10.79 -3.05
N LEU A 109 -19.54 -11.08 -4.25
CA LEU A 109 -20.24 -10.82 -5.51
C LEU A 109 -21.16 -11.98 -5.93
N PHE A 110 -20.80 -13.22 -5.61
CA PHE A 110 -21.50 -14.44 -6.05
C PHE A 110 -22.22 -15.23 -4.95
N GLY A 111 -22.11 -14.82 -3.68
CA GLY A 111 -22.73 -15.52 -2.53
C GLY A 111 -24.26 -15.63 -2.55
N GLY A 112 -24.94 -15.03 -3.54
CA GLY A 112 -26.38 -15.13 -3.77
C GLY A 112 -26.83 -16.21 -4.76
N VAL A 113 -25.92 -16.87 -5.49
CA VAL A 113 -26.29 -17.90 -6.46
C VAL A 113 -26.07 -19.29 -5.84
N LYS A 114 -27.08 -19.78 -5.10
CA LYS A 114 -27.20 -21.22 -4.88
C LYS A 114 -27.54 -21.87 -6.23
N PRO A 115 -26.82 -22.89 -6.71
CA PRO A 115 -27.33 -23.74 -7.77
C PRO A 115 -28.61 -24.39 -7.22
N THR A 116 -29.76 -24.01 -7.78
CA THR A 116 -31.00 -24.74 -7.57
C THR A 116 -31.05 -25.80 -8.65
N GLY A 117 -30.81 -27.04 -8.25
CA GLY A 117 -30.81 -28.24 -9.09
C GLY A 117 -30.06 -29.32 -8.31
N ASP A 118 -30.67 -30.35 -7.74
CA ASP A 118 -31.92 -31.01 -8.07
C ASP A 118 -32.62 -31.47 -6.79
N SER A 119 -33.91 -31.19 -6.65
CA SER A 119 -34.78 -32.04 -5.83
C SER A 119 -35.16 -33.24 -6.69
N PRO A 120 -34.83 -34.49 -6.30
CA PRO A 120 -35.43 -35.64 -6.98
C PRO A 120 -36.91 -35.64 -6.63
N ALA A 121 -37.71 -35.60 -7.68
CA ALA A 121 -39.16 -35.69 -7.65
C ALA A 121 -39.64 -37.01 -7.00
N ASP A 122 -40.84 -36.93 -6.43
CA ASP A 122 -41.67 -38.06 -6.01
C ASP A 122 -41.76 -39.18 -7.07
N GLU A 123 -41.79 -40.43 -6.60
CA GLU A 123 -42.79 -41.50 -6.91
C GLU A 123 -42.21 -42.92 -6.66
N PRO A 124 -43.02 -44.00 -6.63
CA PRO A 124 -44.24 -44.27 -5.86
C PRO A 124 -44.12 -45.59 -5.07
N GLY A 125 -45.13 -45.95 -4.28
CA GLY A 125 -45.12 -47.15 -3.42
C GLY A 125 -45.04 -48.52 -4.13
N SER A 126 -44.37 -49.46 -3.48
CA SER A 126 -44.63 -50.92 -3.46
C SER A 126 -43.88 -51.43 -2.21
N GLY A 127 -44.47 -52.12 -1.25
CA GLY A 127 -45.27 -53.34 -1.34
C GLY A 127 -44.49 -54.42 -0.58
N SER A 128 -44.88 -54.69 0.67
CA SER A 128 -44.80 -55.97 1.41
C SER A 128 -45.28 -55.74 2.84
#